data_AF-A0A5B7B5P1-F1
#
_entry.id   AF-A0A5B7B5P1-F1
#
_cell.length_a   1.000
_cell.length_b   1.000
_cell.length_c   1.000
_cell.angle_alpha   90.00
_cell.angle_beta   90.00
_cell.angle_gamma   90.00
#
_symmetry.space_group_name_H-M   'P 1'
#
loop_
_entity.id
_entity.type
_entity.pdbx_description
1 polymer ?
#
loop_
_entity_poly.entity_id
_entity_poly.type
_entity_poly.pdbx_seq_one_letter_code
_entity_poly.pdbx_strand_id
1 'polypeptide(L)'
;MFVDQFDDGNGHSDVEHSDTLVSQPRQVNKIEVQYDRTSKQVDVQALKETLWDHIQLSSQMSVQGQEETTSFRHVLASFPNDRRAAAAVEDISPHLCFICLLHLANEHGLSIHGCANLDDLSIHLSP
;
A
#
# COMPACT_ATOMS: atom_id res chain seq x y z
N MET A 1 77.76 5.61 -54.12
CA MET A 1 76.86 6.72 -53.76
C MET A 1 76.23 6.36 -52.44
N PHE A 2 76.55 7.11 -51.40
CA PHE A 2 75.99 6.99 -50.05
C PHE A 2 74.78 7.91 -49.96
N VAL A 3 73.61 7.39 -49.60
CA VAL A 3 72.43 8.20 -49.24
C VAL A 3 71.60 7.45 -48.18
N ASP A 4 71.40 8.19 -47.08
CA ASP A 4 70.35 8.20 -46.05
C ASP A 4 69.87 6.95 -45.32
N GLN A 5 70.31 6.94 -44.06
CA GLN A 5 69.57 6.67 -42.83
C GLN A 5 68.14 7.26 -42.85
N PHE A 6 67.14 6.38 -42.68
CA PHE A 6 65.83 6.77 -42.18
C PHE A 6 65.54 6.05 -40.88
N ASP A 7 65.13 6.90 -39.95
CA ASP A 7 64.79 6.74 -38.55
C ASP A 7 63.37 6.18 -38.37
N ASP A 8 63.16 5.71 -37.14
CA ASP A 8 61.90 5.61 -36.41
C ASP A 8 60.96 4.41 -36.62
N GLY A 9 60.72 3.73 -35.50
CA GLY A 9 59.94 2.51 -35.39
C GLY A 9 59.89 1.99 -33.95
N ASN A 10 59.74 2.92 -33.02
CA ASN A 10 59.41 2.75 -31.62
C ASN A 10 58.41 1.59 -31.36
N GLY A 11 58.93 0.44 -30.93
CA GLY A 11 58.15 -0.71 -30.48
C GLY A 11 57.58 -0.45 -29.08
N HIS A 12 56.49 0.33 -29.01
CA HIS A 12 55.68 0.44 -27.80
C HIS A 12 55.12 -0.94 -27.44
N SER A 13 55.66 -1.53 -26.39
CA SER A 13 55.05 -2.63 -25.66
C SER A 13 53.79 -2.09 -24.98
N ASP A 14 52.64 -2.22 -25.64
CA ASP A 14 51.34 -1.97 -25.01
C ASP A 14 50.97 -3.17 -24.12
N VAL A 15 51.56 -3.18 -22.92
CA VAL A 15 51.09 -4.04 -21.82
C VAL A 15 50.08 -3.19 -21.06
N GLU A 16 48.83 -3.17 -21.56
CA GLU A 16 47.70 -2.60 -20.83
C GLU A 16 47.60 -3.30 -19.46
N HIS A 17 48.00 -2.58 -18.41
CA HIS A 17 47.78 -2.98 -17.02
C HIS A 17 46.27 -3.10 -16.79
N SER A 18 45.78 -4.34 -16.78
CA SER A 18 44.39 -4.68 -16.47
C SER A 18 44.06 -4.55 -14.96
N ASP A 19 45.00 -4.06 -14.15
CA ASP A 19 44.97 -4.17 -12.69
C ASP A 19 44.42 -2.93 -11.95
N THR A 20 43.62 -2.09 -12.61
CA THR A 20 42.95 -0.96 -11.91
C THR A 20 41.48 -0.83 -12.33
N LEU A 21 40.75 -1.94 -12.29
CA LEU A 21 39.30 -1.93 -12.49
C LEU A 21 38.57 -1.98 -11.15
N VAL A 22 37.69 -1.00 -10.94
CA VAL A 22 36.86 -0.89 -9.74
C VAL A 22 35.73 -1.93 -9.81
N SER A 23 35.37 -2.51 -8.67
CA SER A 23 34.34 -3.55 -8.59
C SER A 23 32.96 -3.07 -9.04
N GLN A 24 32.21 -3.96 -9.70
CA GLN A 24 30.88 -3.65 -10.24
C GLN A 24 29.93 -3.19 -9.09
N PRO A 25 29.17 -2.10 -9.28
CA PRO A 25 28.24 -1.62 -8.28
C PRO A 25 27.10 -2.63 -8.02
N ARG A 26 26.58 -2.60 -6.79
CA ARG A 26 25.48 -3.46 -6.35
C ARG A 26 24.25 -3.30 -7.25
N GLN A 27 23.84 -4.37 -7.92
CA GLN A 27 22.59 -4.42 -8.66
C GLN A 27 21.42 -4.72 -7.71
N VAL A 28 20.30 -4.03 -7.92
CA VAL A 28 19.04 -4.25 -7.20
C VAL A 28 17.92 -4.57 -8.20
N ASN A 29 16.92 -5.33 -7.76
CA ASN A 29 15.78 -5.68 -8.60
C ASN A 29 15.05 -4.42 -9.09
N LYS A 30 14.74 -4.40 -10.39
CA LYS A 30 13.88 -3.38 -10.98
C LYS A 30 12.43 -3.70 -10.58
N ILE A 31 11.85 -2.86 -9.75
CA ILE A 31 10.43 -2.97 -9.36
C ILE A 31 9.62 -2.17 -10.39
N GLU A 32 8.76 -2.85 -11.14
CA GLU A 32 7.80 -2.20 -12.02
C GLU A 32 6.59 -1.77 -11.20
N VAL A 33 6.42 -0.45 -11.02
CA VAL A 33 5.28 0.12 -10.31
C VAL A 33 4.17 0.39 -11.33
N GLN A 34 3.02 -0.25 -11.15
CA GLN A 34 1.84 0.04 -11.96
C GLN A 34 1.23 1.38 -11.54
N TYR A 35 0.83 2.19 -12.51
CA TYR A 35 0.15 3.46 -12.31
C TYR A 35 -1.32 3.31 -12.72
N ASP A 36 -2.22 3.94 -11.96
CA ASP A 36 -3.63 4.02 -12.33
C ASP A 36 -3.78 4.79 -13.65
N ARG A 37 -4.44 4.17 -14.63
CA ARG A 37 -4.71 4.80 -15.95
C ARG A 37 -6.07 5.51 -16.00
N THR A 38 -6.91 5.27 -15.01
CA THR A 38 -8.29 5.74 -14.93
C THR A 38 -8.64 6.13 -13.51
N SER A 39 -9.54 7.10 -13.36
CA SER A 39 -10.09 7.46 -12.05
C SER A 39 -10.94 6.32 -11.50
N LYS A 40 -10.72 5.97 -10.23
CA LYS A 40 -11.53 5.02 -9.48
C LYS A 40 -12.80 5.72 -9.00
N GLN A 41 -13.96 5.12 -9.24
CA GLN A 41 -15.25 5.64 -8.79
C GLN A 41 -15.79 4.76 -7.66
N VAL A 42 -16.12 5.39 -6.54
CA VAL A 42 -16.70 4.72 -5.37
C VAL A 42 -17.94 5.49 -4.94
N ASP A 43 -19.04 4.78 -4.76
CA ASP A 43 -20.26 5.31 -4.16
C ASP A 43 -20.08 5.34 -2.63
N VAL A 44 -19.86 6.55 -2.10
CA VAL A 44 -19.62 6.78 -0.67
C VAL A 44 -20.85 6.44 0.16
N GLN A 45 -22.06 6.66 -0.36
CA GLN A 45 -23.27 6.35 0.40
C GLN A 45 -23.42 4.84 0.55
N ALA A 46 -23.32 4.10 -0.55
CA ALA A 46 -23.36 2.63 -0.51
C ALA A 46 -22.22 2.06 0.37
N LEU A 47 -21.02 2.65 0.31
CA LEU A 47 -19.89 2.24 1.16
C LEU A 47 -20.20 2.43 2.65
N LYS A 48 -20.77 3.59 3.04
CA LYS A 48 -21.15 3.87 4.43
C LYS A 48 -22.24 2.91 4.92
N GLU A 49 -23.25 2.63 4.10
CA GLU A 49 -24.32 1.68 4.43
C GLU A 49 -23.73 0.27 4.69
N THR A 50 -22.90 -0.25 3.78
CA THR A 50 -22.24 -1.56 3.96
C THR A 50 -21.34 -1.61 5.19
N LEU A 51 -20.54 -0.55 5.45
CA LEU A 51 -19.71 -0.45 6.66
C LEU A 51 -20.56 -0.49 7.93
N TRP A 52 -21.65 0.28 7.95
CA TRP A 52 -22.53 0.39 9.09
C TRP A 52 -23.26 -0.91 9.41
N ASP A 53 -23.79 -1.59 8.39
CA ASP A 53 -24.45 -2.89 8.55
C ASP A 53 -23.50 -3.94 9.14
N HIS A 54 -22.24 -3.97 8.69
CA HIS A 54 -21.22 -4.87 9.25
C HIS A 54 -20.90 -4.57 10.71
N ILE A 55 -20.74 -3.29 11.07
CA ILE A 55 -20.48 -2.88 12.45
C ILE A 55 -21.64 -3.31 13.36
N GLN A 56 -22.89 -3.06 12.95
CA GLN A 56 -24.07 -3.49 13.71
C GLN A 56 -24.21 -5.01 13.82
N LEU A 57 -23.98 -5.75 12.72
CA LEU A 57 -24.07 -7.21 12.74
C LEU A 57 -23.03 -7.84 13.68
N SER A 58 -21.81 -7.31 13.65
CA SER A 58 -20.73 -7.78 14.53
C SER A 58 -21.04 -7.53 16.02
N SER A 59 -21.72 -6.42 16.34
CA SER A 59 -22.23 -6.16 17.69
C SER A 59 -23.32 -7.16 18.09
N GLN A 60 -24.33 -7.37 17.23
CA GLN A 60 -25.47 -8.25 17.51
C GLN A 60 -25.08 -9.72 17.68
N MET A 61 -23.95 -10.17 17.14
CA MET A 61 -23.46 -11.54 17.36
C MET A 61 -22.80 -11.74 18.74
N SER A 62 -22.50 -10.67 19.47
CA SER A 62 -21.86 -10.70 20.81
C SER A 62 -22.86 -10.82 21.98
N VAL A 63 -23.91 -11.66 21.84
CA VAL A 63 -25.00 -11.81 22.85
C VAL A 63 -24.56 -12.59 24.12
N GLN A 64 -23.28 -12.56 24.49
CA GLN A 64 -22.79 -13.11 25.76
C GLN A 64 -21.88 -12.12 26.50
N GLY A 65 -22.39 -10.91 26.75
CA GLY A 65 -21.98 -10.07 27.88
C GLY A 65 -20.53 -9.58 27.91
N GLN A 66 -19.80 -9.63 26.79
CA GLN A 66 -18.48 -9.02 26.66
C GLN A 66 -18.58 -7.82 25.71
N GLU A 67 -17.93 -6.74 26.11
CA GLU A 67 -17.98 -5.38 25.54
C GLU A 67 -18.22 -5.34 24.02
N GLU A 68 -19.21 -4.53 23.64
CA GLU A 68 -19.67 -4.27 22.28
C GLU A 68 -18.60 -3.52 21.46
N THR A 69 -17.54 -4.24 21.13
CA THR A 69 -16.32 -3.69 20.53
C THR A 69 -15.96 -4.45 19.26
N THR A 70 -15.90 -3.73 18.14
CA THR A 70 -15.55 -4.30 16.84
C THR A 70 -14.21 -3.76 16.35
N SER A 71 -13.33 -4.64 15.87
CA SER A 71 -12.06 -4.25 15.25
C SER A 71 -12.28 -3.70 13.84
N PHE A 72 -11.68 -2.55 13.51
CA PHE A 72 -11.72 -1.99 12.17
C PHE A 72 -11.03 -2.88 11.15
N ARG A 73 -9.90 -3.50 11.49
CA ARG A 73 -9.25 -4.52 10.65
C ARG A 73 -10.19 -5.68 10.36
N HIS A 74 -10.96 -6.14 11.35
CA HIS A 74 -11.92 -7.22 11.13
C HIS A 74 -13.04 -6.78 10.18
N VAL A 75 -13.56 -5.55 10.33
CA VAL A 75 -14.55 -4.98 9.40
C VAL A 75 -13.99 -4.94 7.97
N LEU A 76 -12.76 -4.45 7.78
CA LEU A 76 -12.09 -4.43 6.47
C LEU A 76 -11.84 -5.83 5.89
N ALA A 77 -11.52 -6.81 6.73
CA ALA A 77 -11.31 -8.20 6.28
C ALA A 77 -12.61 -8.93 5.97
N SER A 78 -13.68 -8.61 6.69
CA SER A 78 -15.03 -9.14 6.49
C SER A 78 -15.79 -8.43 5.37
N PHE A 79 -15.23 -7.34 4.86
CA PHE A 79 -15.87 -6.52 3.84
C PHE A 79 -16.21 -7.43 2.65
N PRO A 80 -17.48 -7.54 2.26
CA PRO A 80 -17.83 -8.45 1.20
C PRO A 80 -17.17 -7.96 -0.08
N ASN A 81 -17.11 -8.84 -1.08
CA ASN A 81 -16.82 -8.47 -2.46
C ASN A 81 -17.98 -7.64 -3.07
N ASP A 82 -18.59 -6.76 -2.26
CA ASP A 82 -19.83 -6.07 -2.49
C ASP A 82 -19.61 -5.00 -3.56
N ARG A 83 -19.93 -5.38 -4.79
CA ARG A 83 -19.81 -4.53 -5.98
C ARG A 83 -20.74 -3.33 -5.95
N ARG A 84 -21.56 -3.16 -4.90
CA ARG A 84 -22.46 -2.01 -4.75
C ARG A 84 -21.71 -0.71 -4.52
N ALA A 85 -20.62 -0.74 -3.75
CA ALA A 85 -19.86 0.47 -3.41
C ALA A 85 -18.82 0.84 -4.48
N ALA A 86 -18.27 -0.15 -5.18
CA ALA A 86 -17.28 0.07 -6.24
C ALA A 86 -17.33 -1.03 -7.29
N ALA A 87 -16.88 -0.72 -8.51
CA ALA A 87 -16.82 -1.70 -9.60
C ALA A 87 -15.91 -2.90 -9.25
N ALA A 88 -14.82 -2.65 -8.51
CA ALA A 88 -13.94 -3.66 -7.96
C ALA A 88 -13.56 -3.31 -6.51
N VAL A 89 -13.31 -4.32 -5.67
CA VAL A 89 -12.89 -4.10 -4.27
C VAL A 89 -11.50 -3.47 -4.18
N GLU A 90 -10.64 -3.68 -5.18
CA GLU A 90 -9.34 -3.01 -5.28
C GLU A 90 -9.44 -1.47 -5.42
N ASP A 91 -10.62 -0.96 -5.80
CA ASP A 91 -10.88 0.47 -5.85
C ASP A 91 -11.21 1.06 -4.47
N ILE A 92 -11.55 0.21 -3.49
CA ILE A 92 -11.85 0.60 -2.13
C ILE A 92 -10.55 0.58 -1.31
N SER A 93 -10.00 1.76 -1.07
CA SER A 93 -8.81 1.90 -0.23
C SER A 93 -9.15 1.84 1.27
N PRO A 94 -8.27 1.28 2.11
CA PRO A 94 -8.41 1.35 3.57
C PRO A 94 -8.57 2.78 4.09
N HIS A 95 -7.91 3.74 3.43
CA HIS A 95 -8.02 5.17 3.76
C HIS A 95 -9.45 5.69 3.56
N LEU A 96 -10.13 5.30 2.48
CA LEU A 96 -11.50 5.72 2.21
C LEU A 96 -12.48 5.10 3.22
N CYS A 97 -12.31 3.82 3.55
CA CYS A 97 -13.09 3.18 4.61
C CYS A 97 -12.89 3.88 5.97
N PHE A 98 -11.66 4.28 6.27
CA PHE A 98 -11.36 5.02 7.51
C PHE A 98 -12.04 6.39 7.52
N ILE A 99 -11.98 7.14 6.41
CA ILE A 99 -12.71 8.42 6.29
C ILE A 99 -14.21 8.20 6.51
N CYS A 100 -14.80 7.18 5.89
CA CYS A 100 -16.22 6.84 6.06
C CYS A 100 -16.54 6.46 7.52
N LEU A 101 -15.69 5.70 8.18
CA LEU A 101 -15.83 5.35 9.60
C LEU A 101 -15.88 6.60 10.48
N LEU A 102 -15.03 7.61 10.23
CA LEU A 102 -15.06 8.87 11.00
C LEU A 102 -16.38 9.63 10.80
N HIS A 103 -16.94 9.61 9.60
CA HIS A 103 -18.25 10.20 9.35
C HIS A 103 -19.36 9.42 10.07
N LEU A 104 -19.33 8.08 10.00
CA LEU A 104 -20.28 7.22 10.70
C LEU A 104 -20.22 7.42 12.22
N ALA A 105 -19.03 7.65 12.80
CA ALA A 105 -18.92 7.96 14.21
C ALA A 105 -19.67 9.25 14.59
N ASN A 106 -19.59 10.28 13.75
CA ASN A 106 -20.34 11.50 13.96
C ASN A 106 -21.86 11.33 13.71
N GLU A 107 -22.25 10.53 12.70
CA GLU A 107 -23.64 10.32 12.28
C GLU A 107 -24.42 9.40 13.24
N HIS A 108 -23.76 8.35 13.76
CA HIS A 108 -24.38 7.30 14.57
C HIS A 108 -23.88 7.27 16.03
N GLY A 109 -22.99 8.19 16.43
CA GLY A 109 -22.49 8.27 17.81
C GLY A 109 -21.51 7.15 18.19
N LEU A 110 -20.68 6.69 17.26
CA LEU A 110 -19.68 5.67 17.55
C LEU A 110 -18.47 6.25 18.27
N SER A 111 -17.92 5.48 19.20
CA SER A 111 -16.64 5.80 19.83
C SER A 111 -15.52 4.99 19.18
N ILE A 112 -14.47 5.67 18.73
CA ILE A 112 -13.32 5.05 18.07
C ILE A 112 -12.11 5.20 18.98
N HIS A 113 -11.46 4.09 19.33
CA HIS A 113 -10.25 4.08 20.12
C HIS A 113 -9.08 3.49 19.32
N GLY A 114 -7.93 4.15 19.39
CA GLY A 114 -6.70 3.67 18.75
C GLY A 114 -5.87 2.79 19.67
N CYS A 115 -5.16 1.83 19.08
CA CYS A 115 -4.18 0.99 19.78
C CYS A 115 -2.79 1.65 19.79
N ALA A 116 -1.96 1.35 20.79
CA ALA A 116 -0.64 1.97 20.97
C ALA A 116 0.33 1.71 19.79
N ASN A 117 0.16 0.60 19.08
CA ASN A 117 0.91 0.19 17.90
C ASN A 117 0.33 0.74 16.59
N LEU A 118 -0.81 1.44 16.61
CA LEU A 118 -1.48 2.05 15.46
C LEU A 118 -1.77 1.07 14.30
N ASP A 119 -1.86 -0.24 14.57
CA ASP A 119 -2.11 -1.26 13.55
C ASP A 119 -3.60 -1.61 13.41
N ASP A 120 -4.43 -1.17 14.35
CA ASP A 120 -5.87 -1.37 14.39
C ASP A 120 -6.59 -0.30 15.21
N LEU A 121 -7.91 -0.26 15.07
CA LEU A 121 -8.83 0.62 15.78
C LEU A 121 -9.99 -0.21 16.35
N SER A 122 -10.40 0.09 17.59
CA SER A 122 -11.60 -0.49 18.18
C SER A 122 -12.77 0.49 18.06
N ILE A 123 -13.91 -0.05 17.61
CA ILE A 123 -15.15 0.68 17.34
C ILE A 123 -16.16 0.22 18.37
N HIS A 124 -16.74 1.16 19.11
CA HIS A 124 -17.73 0.91 20.15
C HIS A 124 -19.03 1.61 19.78
N LEU A 125 -20.16 0.92 19.91
CA LEU A 125 -21.46 1.56 19.84
C LEU A 125 -21.73 2.28 21.17
N SER A 126 -22.08 3.55 21.10
CA SER A 126 -22.60 4.23 22.30
C SER A 126 -23.97 3.66 22.63
N PRO A 127 -24.27 3.38 23.91
CA PRO A 127 -25.61 2.99 24.36
C PRO A 127 -26.64 4.09 24.16
#